data_AF-A0A351VCI0-F1
#
_entry.id   AF-A0A351VCI0-F1
#
_cell.length_a   1.000
_cell.length_b   1.000
_cell.length_c   1.000
_cell.angle_alpha   90.00
_cell.angle_beta   90.00
_cell.angle_gamma   90.00
#
_symmetry.space_group_name_H-M   'P 1'
#
loop_
_entity.id
_entity.type
_entity.pdbx_description
1 polymer ?
#
loop_
_entity_poly.entity_id
_entity_poly.type
_entity_poly.pdbx_seq_one_letter_code
_entity_poly.pdbx_strand_id
1 'polypeptide(L)' 'AALMMQLGAEGVFVGSGIFKSGNPAKRAAAIVKAVTNYKDAEMLAQLSEDLGEAMVGINESEIELLMAERGK' A
#
# COMPACT_ATOMS: atom_id res chain seq x y z
N ALA A 1 -1.45 -1.42 3.71
CA ALA A 1 -2.87 -1.08 3.46
C ALA A 1 -3.72 -1.27 4.72
N ALA A 2 -3.79 -2.49 5.28
CA ALA A 2 -4.56 -2.77 6.50
C ALA A 2 -4.25 -1.84 7.68
N LEU A 3 -2.98 -1.48 7.89
CA LEU A 3 -2.58 -0.53 8.93
C LEU A 3 -3.34 0.81 8.84
N MET A 4 -3.51 1.38 7.64
CA MET A 4 -4.23 2.65 7.48
C MET A 4 -5.68 2.53 7.90
N MET A 5 -6.31 1.39 7.60
CA MET A 5 -7.68 1.09 8.05
C MET A 5 -7.76 0.98 9.58
N GLN A 6 -6.77 0.33 10.21
CA GLN A 6 -6.68 0.23 11.69
C GLN A 6 -6.50 1.59 12.36
N LEU A 7 -5.83 2.53 11.70
CA LEU A 7 -5.67 3.92 12.16
C LEU A 7 -6.90 4.80 11.91
N GLY A 8 -7.98 4.24 11.35
CA GLY A 8 -9.27 4.94 11.15
C GLY A 8 -9.46 5.54 9.76
N ALA A 9 -8.62 5.22 8.78
CA ALA A 9 -8.89 5.62 7.39
C ALA A 9 -10.13 4.90 6.83
N GLU A 10 -10.94 5.62 6.05
CA GLU A 10 -12.11 5.05 5.36
C GLU A 10 -11.72 4.25 4.10
N GLY A 11 -10.52 4.49 3.58
CA GLY A 11 -9.98 3.82 2.40
C GLY A 11 -8.51 4.15 2.17
N VAL A 12 -7.90 3.52 1.17
CA VAL A 12 -6.47 3.68 0.86
C VAL A 12 -6.28 3.84 -0.64
N PHE A 13 -5.55 4.87 -1.05
CA PHE A 13 -5.14 5.05 -2.45
C PHE A 13 -3.77 4.41 -2.67
N VAL A 14 -3.63 3.66 -3.77
CA VAL A 14 -2.36 3.01 -4.12
C VAL A 14 -2.12 3.10 -5.62
N GLY A 15 -0.99 3.69 -6.01
CA GLY A 15 -0.53 3.76 -7.40
C GLY A 15 0.74 2.94 -7.59
N SER A 16 1.90 3.58 -7.37
CA SER A 16 3.23 2.98 -7.57
C SER A 16 3.42 1.66 -6.84
N GLY A 17 2.86 1.52 -5.64
CA GLY A 17 2.96 0.30 -4.84
C GLY A 17 2.37 -0.94 -5.51
N ILE A 18 1.45 -0.78 -6.47
CA ILE A 18 0.90 -1.86 -7.30
C ILE A 18 1.67 -1.95 -8.62
N PHE A 19 1.68 -0.86 -9.39
CA PHE A 19 2.13 -0.89 -10.78
C PHE A 19 3.65 -0.96 -10.98
N LYS A 20 4.45 -0.62 -9.95
CA LYS A 20 5.90 -0.78 -9.95
C LYS A 20 6.38 -1.99 -9.15
N SER A 21 5.49 -2.95 -8.86
CA SER A 21 5.83 -4.20 -8.17
C SER A 21 6.12 -5.34 -9.15
N GLY A 22 6.75 -6.41 -8.67
CA GLY A 22 7.06 -7.59 -9.49
C GLY A 22 5.83 -8.39 -9.93
N ASN A 23 4.68 -8.27 -9.25
CA ASN A 23 3.41 -8.88 -9.66
C ASN A 23 2.22 -7.96 -9.35
N PRO A 24 1.94 -6.97 -10.23
CA PRO A 24 0.90 -5.96 -10.00
C PRO A 24 -0.49 -6.56 -9.78
N ALA A 25 -0.88 -7.56 -10.57
CA ALA A 25 -2.22 -8.15 -10.48
C ALA A 25 -2.45 -8.85 -9.14
N LYS A 26 -1.49 -9.70 -8.71
CA LYS A 26 -1.58 -10.39 -7.42
C LYS A 26 -1.55 -9.40 -6.26
N ARG A 27 -0.66 -8.39 -6.32
CA ARG A 27 -0.55 -7.35 -5.29
C ARG A 27 -1.80 -6.49 -5.18
N ALA A 28 -2.43 -6.12 -6.30
CA ALA A 28 -3.69 -5.39 -6.31
C ALA A 28 -4.79 -6.20 -5.60
N ALA A 29 -4.95 -7.48 -5.96
CA ALA A 29 -5.93 -8.35 -5.33
C ALA A 29 -5.68 -8.52 -3.82
N ALA A 30 -4.42 -8.68 -3.41
CA ALA A 30 -4.03 -8.77 -2.01
C ALA A 30 -4.34 -7.48 -1.23
N ILE A 31 -4.06 -6.31 -1.80
CA ILE A 31 -4.36 -5.02 -1.17
C ILE A 31 -5.86 -4.83 -0.98
N VAL A 32 -6.69 -5.15 -1.98
CA VAL A 32 -8.15 -5.06 -1.85
C VAL A 32 -8.64 -5.96 -0.71
N LYS A 33 -8.22 -7.23 -0.69
CA LYS A 33 -8.61 -8.17 0.37
C LYS A 33 -8.11 -7.73 1.76
N ALA A 34 -6.90 -7.17 1.83
CA ALA A 34 -6.32 -6.68 3.09
C ALA A 34 -7.06 -5.44 3.62
N VAL A 35 -7.56 -4.57 2.75
CA VAL A 35 -8.40 -3.42 3.15
C VAL A 35 -9.76 -3.90 3.66
N THR A 36 -10.38 -4.86 2.98
CA THR A 36 -11.68 -5.41 3.41
C THR A 36 -11.59 -6.16 4.74
N ASN A 37 -10.50 -6.91 4.96
CA ASN A 37 -10.35 -7.82 6.11
C ASN A 37 -9.24 -7.36 7.08
N TYR A 38 -9.07 -6.04 7.25
CA TYR A 38 -7.93 -5.46 7.97
C TYR A 38 -7.80 -5.84 9.47
N LYS A 39 -8.80 -6.53 10.04
CA LYS A 39 -8.80 -7.03 11.43
C LYS A 39 -8.43 -8.51 11.56
N ASP A 40 -8.35 -9.24 10.45
CA ASP A 40 -8.01 -10.66 10.43
C ASP A 40 -6.49 -10.83 10.23
N ALA A 41 -5.76 -11.03 11.33
CA ALA A 41 -4.30 -11.13 11.29
C ALA A 41 -3.80 -12.36 10.51
N GLU A 42 -4.54 -13.47 10.55
CA GLU A 42 -4.17 -14.72 9.86
C GLU A 42 -4.32 -14.55 8.34
N MET A 43 -5.45 -13.99 7.90
CA MET A 43 -5.66 -13.68 6.49
C MET A 43 -4.63 -12.66 5.97
N LEU A 44 -4.30 -11.64 6.76
CA LEU A 44 -3.29 -10.65 6.37
C LEU A 44 -1.90 -11.28 6.19
N ALA A 45 -1.53 -12.25 7.03
CA ALA A 45 -0.28 -13.00 6.88
C ALA A 45 -0.28 -13.77 5.54
N GLN A 46 -1.31 -14.56 5.27
CA GLN A 46 -1.46 -15.34 4.03
C GLN A 46 -1.45 -14.46 2.78
N LEU A 47 -2.16 -13.33 2.81
CA LEU A 47 -2.22 -12.39 1.68
C LEU A 47 -0.89 -11.70 1.40
N SER A 48 0.02 -11.66 2.38
CA SER A 48 1.33 -11.01 2.24
C SER A 48 2.38 -11.92 1.60
N GLU A 49 2.05 -13.20 1.38
CA GLU A 49 2.95 -14.20 0.81
C GLU A 49 3.04 -14.13 -0.71
N ASP A 50 4.23 -14.40 -1.25
CA ASP A 50 4.49 -14.58 -2.68
C ASP A 50 3.97 -13.44 -3.58
N LEU A 51 3.97 -12.20 -3.08
CA LEU A 51 3.47 -11.04 -3.83
C LEU A 51 4.46 -10.51 -4.89
N GLY A 52 5.64 -11.14 -5.00
CA GLY A 52 6.76 -10.61 -5.76
C GLY A 52 7.36 -9.36 -5.11
N GLU A 53 8.41 -8.82 -5.73
CA GLU A 53 9.14 -7.67 -5.19
C GLU A 53 8.23 -6.45 -5.02
N ALA A 54 8.39 -5.75 -3.89
CA ALA A 54 7.73 -4.47 -3.67
C ALA A 54 8.38 -3.38 -4.51
N MET A 55 7.68 -2.25 -4.69
CA MET A 55 8.32 -1.07 -5.28
C MET A 55 9.52 -0.64 -4.44
N VAL A 56 10.57 -0.16 -5.10
CA VAL A 56 11.71 0.45 -4.40
C VAL A 56 11.29 1.81 -3.85
N GLY A 57 11.55 2.04 -2.56
CA GLY A 57 11.32 3.32 -1.90
C GLY A 57 12.43 4.33 -2.23
N ILE A 58 12.15 5.61 -1.99
CA ILE A 58 13.13 6.71 -2.09
C ILE A 58 13.38 7.21 -0.67
N ASN A 59 14.63 7.52 -0.33
CA ASN A 59 14.96 8.09 0.98
C ASN A 59 14.42 9.52 1.11
N GLU A 60 14.14 9.97 2.33
CA GLU A 60 13.62 11.32 2.58
C GLU A 60 14.54 12.44 2.07
N SER A 61 15.86 12.21 2.08
CA SER A 61 16.86 13.17 1.60
C SER A 61 16.90 13.28 0.07
N GLU A 62 16.30 12.32 -0.63
CA GLU A 62 16.33 12.19 -2.09
C GLU A 62 14.96 12.53 -2.72
N ILE A 63 13.93 12.79 -1.92
CA ILE A 63 12.57 13.01 -2.41
C ILE A 63 12.31 14.49 -2.70
N GLU A 64 11.84 14.78 -3.91
CA GLU A 64 11.34 16.11 -4.26
C GLU A 64 9.94 16.29 -3.65
N LEU A 65 9.72 17.42 -2.97
CA LEU A 65 8.44 17.71 -2.31
C LEU A 65 7.40 18.16 -3.36
N LEU A 66 6.55 17.22 -3.78
CA LEU A 66 5.49 17.48 -4.78
C LEU A 66 4.14 17.88 -4.16
N MET A 67 4.05 17.95 -2.83
CA MET A 67 2.80 18.30 -2.15
C MET A 67 2.52 19.80 -2.29
N ALA A 68 1.34 20.15 -2.79
CA ALA A 68 0.92 21.55 -2.86
C ALA A 68 0.78 22.14 -1.46
N GLU A 69 1.38 23.31 -1.24
CA GLU A 69 1.12 24.07 -0.02
C GLU A 69 -0.32 24.57 -0.01
N ARG A 70 -1.02 24.35 1.11
CA ARG A 70 -2.41 24.79 1.25
C ARG A 70 -2.43 26.29 1.54
N GLY A 71 -2.91 27.10 0.59
CA GLY A 71 -3.24 28.52 0.81
C GLY A 71 -2.11 29.54 0.57
N LYS A 72 -1.21 29.29 -0.38
CA LYS A 72 -0.46 30.38 -1.04
C LYS A 72 -1.29 30.98 -2.18
#